data_AF-A0AAW0Q2P3-F1
#
_entry.id   AF-A0AAW0Q2P3-F1
#
_cell.length_a   1.000
_cell.length_b   1.000
_cell.length_c   1.000
_cell.angle_alpha   90.00
_cell.angle_beta   90.00
_cell.angle_gamma   90.00
#
_symmetry.space_group_name_H-M   'P 1'
#
loop_
_entity.id
_entity.type
_entity.pdbx_description
1 polymer ?
#
loop_
_entity_poly.entity_id
_entity_poly.type
_entity_poly.pdbx_seq_one_letter_code
_entity_poly.pdbx_strand_id
1 'polypeptide(L)'
;MKLSPRGKEKESFRSPSGNEQLSESLHYRPVLQPHESVPPEGTYLLRTLTGSPCIKATLGAEFIVKDKKTWYFNLDPSRVHLTGNCGYKTAMLSLTLPDNAASLQFFFTKDKKVYYVRKITAHLSPIPLCKNCTQTFAGLVDHEKLFLTEGGLSFKCNSENLLHLSSVFRLKLVPLQIQAFSVPKDSSHKRWSAGPTITRGYTHHPRAVLVGLLLIALITYIIIKDRRKPSMRGCERNICQSETVMDQKKREDGFRRCEDRESPDRQQRRDRLSCDENG
;
A
#
# COMPACT_ATOMS: atom_id res chain seq x y z
N MET A 1 91.71 -14.22 6.11
CA MET A 1 92.30 -13.30 5.10
C MET A 1 91.34 -12.13 4.91
N LYS A 2 91.86 -10.91 5.08
CA LYS A 2 91.18 -9.63 4.80
C LYS A 2 90.89 -9.51 3.29
N LEU A 3 89.75 -8.92 2.94
CA LEU A 3 89.63 -7.73 2.08
C LEU A 3 88.15 -7.31 1.96
N SER A 4 87.85 -6.13 2.50
CA SER A 4 86.79 -5.20 2.07
C SER A 4 87.49 -4.09 1.25
N PRO A 5 86.89 -2.99 0.70
CA PRO A 5 85.49 -2.51 0.67
C PRO A 5 85.07 -1.75 -0.65
N ARG A 6 83.93 -1.02 -0.60
CA ARG A 6 83.49 0.18 -1.37
C ARG A 6 82.78 -0.07 -2.72
N GLY A 7 81.70 0.62 -3.08
CA GLY A 7 80.91 1.76 -2.54
C GLY A 7 79.77 2.03 -3.55
N LYS A 8 78.74 2.88 -3.41
CA LYS A 8 78.35 4.04 -2.58
C LYS A 8 76.80 4.12 -2.64
N GLU A 9 76.06 4.27 -1.55
CA GLU A 9 75.60 5.51 -0.89
C GLU A 9 74.71 6.45 -1.75
N LYS A 10 73.41 6.54 -1.41
CA LYS A 10 72.79 7.79 -0.95
C LYS A 10 71.40 7.58 -0.32
N GLU A 11 71.28 8.21 0.83
CA GLU A 11 70.17 8.30 1.79
C GLU A 11 69.13 9.34 1.34
N SER A 12 67.83 9.13 1.60
CA SER A 12 66.87 10.22 1.86
C SER A 12 65.53 9.71 2.40
N PHE A 13 65.41 9.78 3.73
CA PHE A 13 64.26 10.18 4.55
C PHE A 13 62.87 10.40 3.90
N ARG A 14 61.87 9.63 4.36
CA ARG A 14 60.56 10.13 4.86
C ARG A 14 59.70 8.99 5.42
N SER A 15 59.33 9.05 6.71
CA SER A 15 58.07 8.46 7.18
C SER A 15 56.94 9.49 7.00
N PRO A 16 55.74 9.04 6.58
CA PRO A 16 54.54 9.18 7.41
C PRO A 16 53.67 7.90 7.37
N SER A 17 53.23 7.32 8.50
CA SER A 17 52.01 7.62 9.27
C SER A 17 50.69 7.30 8.56
N GLY A 18 49.89 6.41 9.17
CA GLY A 18 48.48 6.15 8.85
C GLY A 18 48.30 5.34 7.55
N ASN A 19 47.56 4.23 7.52
CA ASN A 19 46.15 4.20 7.86
C ASN A 19 45.77 2.81 8.36
N GLU A 20 45.17 2.77 9.54
CA GLU A 20 44.33 1.65 9.98
C GLU A 20 43.27 1.40 8.92
N GLN A 21 43.35 0.21 8.34
CA GLN A 21 42.40 -0.30 7.38
C GLN A 21 41.15 -0.75 8.14
N LEU A 22 40.31 0.22 8.51
CA LEU A 22 38.95 -0.05 8.98
C LEU A 22 38.12 -0.46 7.76
N SER A 23 38.01 -1.77 7.54
CA SER A 23 37.03 -2.35 6.64
C SER A 23 35.63 -2.07 7.19
N GLU A 24 35.10 -0.88 6.91
CA GLU A 24 33.69 -0.59 7.10
C GLU A 24 32.92 -1.42 6.07
N SER A 25 32.39 -2.56 6.50
CA SER A 25 31.36 -3.27 5.76
C SER A 25 30.23 -2.27 5.49
N LEU A 26 30.08 -1.87 4.23
CA LEU A 26 29.11 -0.87 3.80
C LEU A 26 27.69 -1.41 4.02
N HIS A 27 27.15 -1.23 5.22
CA HIS A 27 25.78 -1.61 5.56
C HIS A 27 24.82 -0.70 4.79
N TYR A 28 23.99 -1.28 3.96
CA TYR A 28 22.96 -0.56 3.23
C TYR A 28 21.90 -0.06 4.21
N ARG A 29 21.62 1.25 4.16
CA ARG A 29 20.54 1.86 4.95
C ARG A 29 19.65 2.73 4.07
N PRO A 30 18.32 2.48 4.05
CA PRO A 30 17.33 3.31 3.40
C PRO A 30 17.43 4.77 3.84
N VAL A 31 17.35 5.69 2.88
CA VAL A 31 17.30 7.13 3.13
C VAL A 31 15.89 7.61 2.86
N LEU A 32 15.25 8.18 3.88
CA LEU A 32 13.92 8.75 3.77
C LEU A 32 13.94 10.05 2.98
N GLN A 33 12.97 10.22 2.08
CA GLN A 33 12.80 11.42 1.26
C GLN A 33 11.61 12.26 1.76
N PRO A 34 11.71 13.60 1.69
CA PRO A 34 10.64 14.50 2.13
C PRO A 34 9.50 14.64 1.10
N HIS A 35 9.69 14.15 -0.13
CA HIS A 35 8.73 14.26 -1.22
C HIS A 35 8.36 12.88 -1.73
N GLU A 36 7.10 12.74 -2.11
CA GLU A 36 6.55 11.57 -2.76
C GLU A 36 7.09 11.44 -4.20
N SER A 37 7.29 10.21 -4.65
CA SER A 37 7.72 9.94 -6.02
C SER A 37 7.05 8.68 -6.56
N VAL A 38 7.11 8.49 -7.88
CA VAL A 38 6.57 7.26 -8.49
C VAL A 38 7.51 6.10 -8.15
N PRO A 39 7.05 5.06 -7.44
CA PRO A 39 7.91 3.94 -7.10
C PRO A 39 8.34 3.18 -8.36
N PRO A 40 9.60 2.75 -8.45
CA PRO A 40 10.07 1.95 -9.57
C PRO A 40 9.37 0.58 -9.57
N GLU A 41 8.89 0.18 -10.75
CA GLU A 41 8.22 -1.10 -10.93
C GLU A 41 9.23 -2.26 -10.98
N GLY A 42 9.02 -3.28 -10.16
CA GLY A 42 9.77 -4.53 -10.17
C GLY A 42 8.90 -5.72 -10.56
N THR A 43 9.47 -6.67 -11.31
CA THR A 43 8.82 -7.97 -11.58
C THR A 43 9.58 -9.11 -10.88
N TYR A 44 8.85 -9.84 -10.05
CA TYR A 44 9.35 -10.90 -9.18
C TYR A 44 8.68 -12.22 -9.53
N LEU A 45 9.48 -13.27 -9.76
CA LEU A 45 9.00 -14.61 -10.07
C LEU A 45 9.58 -15.61 -9.07
N LEU A 46 8.76 -16.05 -8.12
CA LEU A 46 9.11 -17.08 -7.16
C LEU A 46 8.83 -18.46 -7.75
N ARG A 47 9.83 -19.35 -7.67
CA ARG A 47 9.73 -20.74 -8.11
C ARG A 47 9.73 -21.69 -6.91
N THR A 48 9.10 -22.85 -7.07
CA THR A 48 9.21 -23.96 -6.12
C THR A 48 10.63 -24.52 -6.12
N LEU A 49 10.95 -25.36 -5.13
CA LEU A 49 12.21 -26.14 -5.11
C LEU A 49 12.37 -27.00 -6.36
N THR A 50 11.26 -27.44 -6.97
CA THR A 50 11.23 -28.20 -8.23
C THR A 50 11.33 -27.31 -9.48
N GLY A 51 11.58 -26.01 -9.34
CA GLY A 51 11.77 -25.05 -10.43
C GLY A 51 10.48 -24.56 -11.10
N SER A 52 9.30 -25.01 -10.65
CA SER A 52 8.02 -24.60 -11.22
C SER A 52 7.60 -23.21 -10.72
N PRO A 53 7.08 -22.32 -11.58
CA PRO A 53 6.66 -20.99 -11.16
C PRO A 53 5.45 -21.08 -10.22
N CYS A 54 5.46 -20.28 -9.16
CA CYS A 54 4.52 -20.39 -8.06
C CYS A 54 3.86 -19.05 -7.71
N ILE A 55 4.65 -17.98 -7.63
CA ILE A 55 4.14 -16.62 -7.46
C ILE A 55 4.80 -15.74 -8.52
N LYS A 56 3.99 -14.93 -9.21
CA LYS A 56 4.47 -13.85 -10.04
C LYS A 56 3.83 -12.56 -9.58
N ALA A 57 4.66 -11.56 -9.31
CA ALA A 57 4.23 -10.25 -8.85
C ALA A 57 4.98 -9.17 -9.63
N THR A 58 4.25 -8.23 -10.19
CA THR A 58 4.77 -7.01 -10.81
C THR A 58 4.21 -5.85 -10.02
N LEU A 59 5.06 -5.12 -9.30
CA LEU A 59 4.62 -4.03 -8.45
C LEU A 59 5.68 -2.94 -8.26
N GLY A 60 5.23 -1.71 -8.11
CA GLY A 60 6.00 -0.64 -7.46
C GLY A 60 5.55 -0.49 -6.01
N ALA A 61 6.49 -0.30 -5.08
CA ALA A 61 6.20 -0.14 -3.66
C ALA A 61 6.88 1.10 -3.08
N GLU A 62 6.12 1.93 -2.37
CA GLU A 62 6.61 3.06 -1.60
C GLU A 62 6.15 2.91 -0.13
N PHE A 63 7.11 2.99 0.78
CA PHE A 63 6.85 3.06 2.21
C PHE A 63 6.67 4.52 2.62
N ILE A 64 5.57 4.80 3.32
CA ILE A 64 5.21 6.13 3.77
C ILE A 64 5.17 6.14 5.29
N VAL A 65 6.02 6.96 5.89
CA VAL A 65 6.13 7.13 7.34
C VAL A 65 5.52 8.48 7.71
N LYS A 66 4.49 8.45 8.55
CA LYS A 66 3.80 9.63 9.09
C LYS A 66 4.26 9.87 10.53
N ASP A 67 5.21 10.77 10.68
CA ASP A 67 5.63 11.30 11.99
C ASP A 67 5.26 12.80 12.07
N LYS A 68 6.09 13.66 12.67
CA LYS A 68 5.96 15.13 12.62
C LYS A 68 5.85 15.68 11.19
N LYS A 69 6.46 14.97 10.23
CA LYS A 69 6.38 15.19 8.79
C LYS A 69 6.17 13.83 8.11
N THR A 70 5.66 13.87 6.88
CA THR A 70 5.57 12.66 6.05
C THR A 70 6.91 12.43 5.36
N TRP A 71 7.36 11.18 5.41
CA TRP A 71 8.58 10.72 4.79
C TRP A 71 8.29 9.52 3.88
N TYR A 72 9.06 9.41 2.81
CA TYR A 72 8.82 8.47 1.73
C TYR A 72 10.07 7.64 1.45
N PHE A 73 9.90 6.38 1.10
CA PHE A 73 10.99 5.52 0.63
C PHE A 73 10.47 4.52 -0.40
N ASN A 74 11.04 4.60 -1.61
CA ASN A 74 10.75 3.66 -2.67
C ASN A 74 11.60 2.40 -2.55
N LEU A 75 10.95 1.25 -2.70
CA LEU A 75 11.64 -0.03 -2.77
C LEU A 75 12.32 -0.16 -4.14
N ASP A 76 13.66 -0.20 -4.16
CA ASP A 76 14.44 -0.37 -5.39
C ASP A 76 14.46 -1.84 -5.83
N PRO A 77 13.79 -2.22 -6.94
CA PRO A 77 13.72 -3.62 -7.39
C PRO A 77 15.09 -4.21 -7.73
N SER A 78 16.08 -3.36 -8.04
CA SER A 78 17.45 -3.78 -8.41
C SER A 78 18.24 -4.36 -7.24
N ARG A 79 17.83 -4.03 -6.00
CA ARG A 79 18.56 -4.38 -4.76
C ARG A 79 17.82 -5.40 -3.91
N VAL A 80 16.59 -5.72 -4.25
CA VAL A 80 15.75 -6.63 -3.48
C VAL A 80 16.23 -8.06 -3.68
N HIS A 81 16.45 -8.76 -2.56
CA HIS A 81 16.55 -10.20 -2.51
C HIS A 81 15.16 -10.81 -2.41
N LEU A 82 14.82 -11.59 -3.43
CA LEU A 82 13.58 -12.34 -3.52
C LEU A 82 13.72 -13.67 -2.77
N THR A 83 12.88 -13.87 -1.76
CA THR A 83 12.75 -15.14 -1.02
C THR A 83 11.28 -15.51 -0.87
N GLY A 84 10.99 -16.72 -0.42
CA GLY A 84 9.61 -17.15 -0.23
C GLY A 84 9.44 -18.64 -0.06
N ASN A 85 8.18 -19.05 0.11
CA ASN A 85 7.79 -20.45 0.16
C ASN A 85 6.54 -20.69 -0.69
N CYS A 86 6.40 -21.93 -1.13
CA CYS A 86 5.33 -22.35 -2.02
C CYS A 86 4.74 -23.66 -1.53
N GLY A 87 3.49 -23.62 -1.12
CA GLY A 87 2.68 -24.78 -0.76
C GLY A 87 1.42 -24.87 -1.60
N TYR A 88 0.66 -25.94 -1.40
CA TYR A 88 -0.57 -26.19 -2.13
C TYR A 88 -1.72 -25.24 -1.76
N LYS A 89 -1.77 -24.81 -0.49
CA LYS A 89 -2.81 -23.92 0.06
C LYS A 89 -2.28 -22.57 0.48
N THR A 90 -1.01 -22.48 0.87
CA THR A 90 -0.38 -21.26 1.35
C THR A 90 0.92 -21.01 0.59
N ALA A 91 1.24 -19.75 0.36
CA ALA A 91 2.50 -19.35 -0.23
C ALA A 91 2.93 -17.98 0.32
N MET A 92 4.21 -17.70 0.32
CA MET A 92 4.78 -16.46 0.84
C MET A 92 5.78 -15.90 -0.17
N LEU A 93 5.63 -14.62 -0.50
CA LEU A 93 6.58 -13.84 -1.27
C LEU A 93 7.25 -12.84 -0.33
N SER A 94 8.57 -12.78 -0.28
CA SER A 94 9.32 -11.83 0.54
C SER A 94 10.33 -11.06 -0.32
N LEU A 95 10.22 -9.74 -0.27
CA LEU A 95 11.10 -8.78 -0.92
C LEU A 95 11.91 -8.09 0.17
N THR A 96 13.21 -8.40 0.27
CA THR A 96 14.06 -7.91 1.36
C THR A 96 15.27 -7.15 0.81
N LEU A 97 15.51 -5.95 1.30
CA LEU A 97 16.74 -5.19 0.98
C LEU A 97 17.94 -5.76 1.74
N PRO A 98 19.18 -5.47 1.29
CA PRO A 98 20.40 -5.89 1.98
C PRO A 98 20.38 -5.45 3.46
N ASP A 99 21.08 -6.21 4.30
CA ASP A 99 21.18 -5.97 5.75
C ASP A 99 19.83 -5.94 6.49
N ASN A 100 18.78 -6.53 5.88
CA ASN A 100 17.40 -6.49 6.38
C ASN A 100 16.86 -5.07 6.58
N ALA A 101 17.41 -4.09 5.87
CA ALA A 101 17.11 -2.68 6.11
C ALA A 101 15.68 -2.30 5.70
N ALA A 102 15.05 -3.08 4.81
CA ALA A 102 13.61 -3.05 4.60
C ALA A 102 13.11 -4.43 4.15
N SER A 103 11.85 -4.77 4.45
CA SER A 103 11.20 -5.96 3.91
C SER A 103 9.72 -5.73 3.62
N LEU A 104 9.21 -6.40 2.59
CA LEU A 104 7.82 -6.44 2.21
C LEU A 104 7.43 -7.88 1.92
N GLN A 105 6.46 -8.42 2.67
CA GLN A 105 6.03 -9.80 2.55
C GLN A 105 4.54 -9.91 2.27
N PHE A 106 4.19 -10.78 1.33
CA PHE A 106 2.82 -11.11 0.97
C PHE A 106 2.55 -12.57 1.31
N PHE A 107 1.49 -12.81 2.08
CA PHE A 107 1.05 -14.15 2.47
C PHE A 107 -0.21 -14.50 1.70
N PHE A 108 -0.11 -15.48 0.80
CA PHE A 108 -1.18 -15.93 -0.07
C PHE A 108 -1.89 -17.15 0.53
N THR A 109 -3.21 -17.19 0.41
CA THR A 109 -4.06 -18.32 0.76
C THR A 109 -4.91 -18.70 -0.44
N LYS A 110 -4.97 -20.00 -0.74
CA LYS A 110 -5.87 -20.60 -1.72
C LYS A 110 -7.07 -21.20 -1.00
N ASP A 111 -8.26 -20.75 -1.39
CA ASP A 111 -9.54 -21.21 -0.89
C ASP A 111 -10.39 -21.71 -2.06
N LYS A 112 -10.48 -23.04 -2.21
CA LYS A 112 -11.15 -23.71 -3.33
C LYS A 112 -10.63 -23.25 -4.70
N LYS A 113 -11.43 -22.46 -5.42
CA LYS A 113 -11.15 -21.93 -6.76
C LYS A 113 -10.59 -20.50 -6.73
N VAL A 114 -10.52 -19.84 -5.58
CA VAL A 114 -9.97 -18.49 -5.46
C VAL A 114 -8.67 -18.49 -4.66
N TYR A 115 -7.86 -17.47 -4.88
CA TYR A 115 -6.74 -17.14 -4.03
C TYR A 115 -6.80 -15.66 -3.64
N TYR A 116 -6.19 -15.32 -2.52
CA TYR A 116 -6.13 -13.95 -2.02
C TYR A 116 -4.88 -13.78 -1.17
N VAL A 117 -4.45 -12.54 -0.98
CA VAL A 117 -3.47 -12.18 0.03
C VAL A 117 -4.18 -12.05 1.37
N ARG A 118 -3.84 -12.92 2.31
CA ARG A 118 -4.38 -12.93 3.67
C ARG A 118 -3.74 -11.83 4.50
N LYS A 119 -2.42 -11.74 4.43
CA LYS A 119 -1.63 -10.83 5.26
C LYS A 119 -0.54 -10.17 4.42
N ILE A 120 -0.28 -8.91 4.68
CA ILE A 120 0.91 -8.20 4.20
C ILE A 120 1.65 -7.67 5.41
N THR A 121 2.95 -7.92 5.49
CA THR A 121 3.80 -7.36 6.54
C THR A 121 4.89 -6.54 5.88
N ALA A 122 5.23 -5.41 6.47
CA ALA A 122 6.40 -4.66 6.04
C ALA A 122 7.20 -4.15 7.23
N HIS A 123 8.48 -3.92 6.96
CA HIS A 123 9.45 -3.39 7.91
C HIS A 123 10.40 -2.42 7.18
N LEU A 124 10.81 -1.37 7.87
CA LEU A 124 11.75 -0.36 7.38
C LEU A 124 12.63 0.13 8.54
N SER A 125 13.94 -0.05 8.40
CA SER A 125 14.99 0.48 9.30
C SER A 125 15.87 1.47 8.53
N PRO A 126 15.43 2.74 8.41
CA PRO A 126 16.17 3.73 7.66
C PRO A 126 17.34 4.30 8.45
N ILE A 127 18.13 5.17 7.81
CA ILE A 127 19.02 6.08 8.54
C ILE A 127 18.14 6.92 9.49
N PRO A 128 18.44 6.93 10.80
CA PRO A 128 17.62 7.64 11.77
C PRO A 128 17.59 9.14 11.48
N LEU A 129 16.40 9.74 11.59
CA LEU A 129 16.21 11.19 11.41
C LEU A 129 16.66 12.02 12.62
N CYS A 130 16.92 11.37 13.77
CA CYS A 130 17.39 11.99 15.00
C CYS A 130 18.81 11.54 15.35
N LYS A 131 19.55 12.41 16.05
CA LYS A 131 20.89 12.08 16.58
C LYS A 131 20.76 10.99 17.66
N ASN A 132 21.54 9.92 17.55
CA ASN A 132 21.62 8.81 18.52
C ASN A 132 20.31 8.07 18.81
N CYS A 133 19.39 8.01 17.84
CA CYS A 133 18.18 7.20 17.96
C CYS A 133 18.24 6.02 16.98
N THR A 134 17.60 4.91 17.33
CA THR A 134 17.32 3.83 16.36
C THR A 134 15.85 3.95 15.98
N GLN A 135 15.57 4.10 14.69
CA GLN A 135 14.21 4.22 14.18
C GLN A 135 13.90 3.01 13.30
N THR A 136 12.81 2.33 13.62
CA THR A 136 12.37 1.17 12.85
C THR A 136 10.85 1.18 12.84
N PHE A 137 10.30 1.01 11.65
CA PHE A 137 8.88 0.99 11.41
C PHE A 137 8.51 -0.42 10.96
N ALA A 138 7.50 -0.98 11.61
CA ALA A 138 6.95 -2.26 11.23
C ALA A 138 5.44 -2.19 11.33
N GLY A 139 4.77 -2.99 10.52
CA GLY A 139 3.32 -3.08 10.56
C GLY A 139 2.83 -4.21 9.69
N LEU A 140 1.53 -4.46 9.80
CA LEU A 140 0.86 -5.47 9.02
C LEU A 140 -0.55 -5.04 8.69
N VAL A 141 -1.07 -5.62 7.61
CA VAL A 141 -2.48 -5.62 7.31
C VAL A 141 -2.94 -7.07 7.20
N ASP A 142 -3.95 -7.43 7.98
CA ASP A 142 -4.57 -8.77 8.01
C ASP A 142 -6.09 -8.60 7.87
N HIS A 143 -6.51 -8.27 6.66
CA HIS A 143 -7.93 -8.19 6.29
C HIS A 143 -8.40 -9.52 5.71
N GLU A 144 -9.72 -9.76 5.65
CA GLU A 144 -10.22 -11.10 5.37
C GLU A 144 -9.74 -11.66 4.03
N LYS A 145 -9.67 -10.87 2.94
CA LYS A 145 -9.16 -11.32 1.62
C LYS A 145 -8.67 -10.14 0.75
N LEU A 146 -7.38 -9.76 0.80
CA LEU A 146 -6.80 -8.73 -0.08
C LEU A 146 -6.57 -9.31 -1.48
N PHE A 147 -6.77 -8.50 -2.53
CA PHE A 147 -6.47 -8.86 -3.93
C PHE A 147 -7.08 -10.20 -4.40
N LEU A 148 -8.30 -10.49 -3.94
CA LEU A 148 -9.00 -11.75 -4.24
C LEU A 148 -9.17 -11.96 -5.74
N THR A 149 -8.77 -13.14 -6.21
CA THR A 149 -8.76 -13.52 -7.63
C THR A 149 -9.05 -15.00 -7.81
N GLU A 150 -9.62 -15.40 -8.94
CA GLU A 150 -9.82 -16.80 -9.28
C GLU A 150 -8.53 -17.49 -9.73
N GLY A 151 -8.40 -18.79 -9.46
CA GLY A 151 -7.24 -19.58 -9.83
C GLY A 151 -7.00 -19.57 -11.34
N GLY A 152 -5.75 -19.36 -11.74
CA GLY A 152 -5.36 -19.26 -13.15
C GLY A 152 -5.47 -17.86 -13.74
N LEU A 153 -6.11 -16.92 -13.03
CA LEU A 153 -6.16 -15.50 -13.40
C LEU A 153 -5.11 -14.70 -12.62
N SER A 154 -4.87 -13.46 -13.02
CA SER A 154 -4.11 -12.49 -12.22
C SER A 154 -4.97 -11.33 -11.77
N PHE A 155 -4.69 -10.84 -10.56
CA PHE A 155 -5.15 -9.55 -10.10
C PHE A 155 -4.32 -8.46 -10.78
N LYS A 156 -4.93 -7.44 -11.36
CA LYS A 156 -4.23 -6.26 -11.88
C LYS A 156 -4.95 -4.99 -11.41
N CYS A 157 -4.18 -4.06 -10.87
CA CYS A 157 -4.61 -2.73 -10.47
C CYS A 157 -3.52 -1.72 -10.86
N ASN A 158 -3.84 -0.78 -11.73
CA ASN A 158 -2.92 0.28 -12.15
C ASN A 158 -3.01 1.52 -11.25
N SER A 159 -4.10 1.65 -10.49
CA SER A 159 -4.31 2.71 -9.51
C SER A 159 -3.39 2.56 -8.30
N GLU A 160 -3.25 3.65 -7.56
CA GLU A 160 -2.60 3.64 -6.26
C GLU A 160 -3.42 2.85 -5.23
N ASN A 161 -2.78 1.88 -4.60
CA ASN A 161 -3.36 1.14 -3.48
C ASN A 161 -2.62 1.50 -2.18
N LEU A 162 -3.29 2.21 -1.28
CA LEU A 162 -2.71 2.71 -0.04
C LEU A 162 -3.15 1.88 1.17
N LEU A 163 -2.25 1.06 1.68
CA LEU A 163 -2.47 0.17 2.81
C LEU A 163 -1.94 0.78 4.11
N HIS A 164 -2.77 0.80 5.13
CA HIS A 164 -2.41 1.26 6.47
C HIS A 164 -1.87 0.08 7.29
N LEU A 165 -0.54 0.01 7.48
CA LEU A 165 0.12 -1.09 8.19
C LEU A 165 0.21 -0.83 9.71
N SER A 166 0.28 0.43 10.12
CA SER A 166 0.18 0.89 11.51
C SER A 166 -0.36 2.33 11.54
N SER A 167 -0.40 2.95 12.73
CA SER A 167 -0.82 4.36 12.86
C SER A 167 0.09 5.34 12.11
N VAL A 168 1.38 5.03 12.04
CA VAL A 168 2.42 5.89 11.46
C VAL A 168 3.07 5.30 10.21
N PHE A 169 2.75 4.06 9.85
CA PHE A 169 3.38 3.36 8.72
C PHE A 169 2.35 2.91 7.70
N ARG A 170 2.52 3.36 6.45
CA ARG A 170 1.67 3.03 5.32
C ARG A 170 2.50 2.49 4.17
N LEU A 171 1.85 1.71 3.32
CA LEU A 171 2.43 1.11 2.13
C LEU A 171 1.57 1.51 0.94
N LYS A 172 2.19 2.16 -0.04
CA LYS A 172 1.60 2.44 -1.34
C LYS A 172 2.09 1.42 -2.35
N LEU A 173 1.17 0.79 -3.08
CA LEU A 173 1.46 -0.14 -4.18
C LEU A 173 0.91 0.44 -5.48
N VAL A 174 1.79 0.69 -6.46
CA VAL A 174 1.42 1.18 -7.79
C VAL A 174 2.55 0.96 -8.81
N PRO A 175 2.27 0.36 -9.98
CA PRO A 175 1.11 -0.49 -10.26
C PRO A 175 1.19 -1.78 -9.42
N LEU A 176 0.15 -2.61 -9.46
CA LEU A 176 0.12 -3.91 -8.81
C LEU A 176 -0.51 -4.97 -9.72
N GLN A 177 0.25 -5.98 -10.08
CA GLN A 177 -0.25 -7.18 -10.74
C GLN A 177 0.30 -8.44 -10.06
N ILE A 178 -0.57 -9.32 -9.58
CA ILE A 178 -0.15 -10.52 -8.82
C ILE A 178 -0.92 -11.78 -9.21
N GLN A 179 -0.19 -12.90 -9.23
CA GLN A 179 -0.74 -14.24 -9.40
C GLN A 179 0.03 -15.24 -8.54
N ALA A 180 -0.71 -16.17 -7.94
CA ALA A 180 -0.17 -17.24 -7.12
C ALA A 180 -0.79 -18.60 -7.48
N PHE A 181 -0.10 -19.68 -7.10
CA PHE A 181 -0.49 -21.10 -7.21
C PHE A 181 -0.59 -21.67 -8.64
N SER A 182 -1.15 -20.93 -9.59
CA SER A 182 -1.39 -21.38 -10.96
C SER A 182 -0.66 -20.51 -11.97
N VAL A 183 0.65 -20.34 -11.79
CA VAL A 183 1.46 -19.52 -12.69
C VAL A 183 1.89 -20.35 -13.92
N PRO A 184 1.67 -19.88 -15.15
CA PRO A 184 2.08 -20.58 -16.37
C PRO A 184 3.59 -20.83 -16.43
N LYS A 185 4.02 -21.97 -17.00
CA LYS A 185 5.45 -22.33 -17.13
C LYS A 185 6.25 -21.38 -18.02
N ASP A 186 5.59 -20.74 -18.98
CA ASP A 186 6.17 -19.76 -19.90
C ASP A 186 6.35 -18.35 -19.28
N SER A 187 5.97 -18.18 -18.01
CA SER A 187 6.08 -16.90 -17.32
C SER A 187 7.54 -16.50 -17.16
N SER A 188 7.97 -15.56 -18.01
CA SER A 188 9.27 -14.92 -17.91
C SER A 188 9.26 -13.82 -16.84
N HIS A 189 10.43 -13.50 -16.30
CA HIS A 189 10.66 -12.31 -15.47
C HIS A 189 10.32 -11.01 -16.22
N LYS A 190 10.36 -11.00 -17.56
CA LYS A 190 10.18 -9.76 -18.34
C LYS A 190 8.76 -9.50 -18.82
N ARG A 191 7.89 -10.51 -18.91
CA ARG A 191 6.55 -10.31 -19.51
C ARG A 191 5.50 -11.22 -18.94
N TRP A 192 4.34 -10.65 -18.61
CA TRP A 192 3.12 -11.40 -18.37
C TRP A 192 2.77 -12.18 -19.65
N SER A 193 2.62 -13.50 -19.59
CA SER A 193 2.04 -14.24 -20.73
C SER A 193 0.57 -13.81 -20.84
N ALA A 194 0.04 -13.71 -22.06
CA ALA A 194 -1.28 -13.15 -22.36
C ALA A 194 -2.42 -14.05 -21.84
N GLY A 195 -2.47 -14.23 -20.52
CA GLY A 195 -3.49 -14.96 -19.80
C GLY A 195 -4.62 -14.04 -19.35
N PRO A 196 -5.76 -14.61 -18.95
CA PRO A 196 -6.91 -13.83 -18.57
C PRO A 196 -6.61 -13.07 -17.27
N THR A 197 -6.83 -11.77 -17.30
CA THR A 197 -6.58 -10.85 -16.19
C THR A 197 -7.94 -10.38 -15.68
N ILE A 198 -8.17 -10.41 -14.37
CA ILE A 198 -9.34 -9.73 -13.82
C ILE A 198 -8.93 -8.28 -13.57
N THR A 199 -9.33 -7.38 -14.45
CA THR A 199 -9.57 -5.99 -14.08
C THR A 199 -10.98 -5.96 -13.50
N ARG A 200 -11.11 -5.65 -12.21
CA ARG A 200 -12.41 -5.71 -11.53
C ARG A 200 -13.20 -4.44 -11.85
N GLY A 201 -13.60 -4.24 -13.10
CA GLY A 201 -14.61 -3.22 -13.41
C GLY A 201 -15.93 -3.65 -12.78
N TYR A 202 -16.46 -2.87 -11.83
CA TYR A 202 -17.78 -3.13 -11.28
C TYR A 202 -18.82 -2.95 -12.40
N THR A 203 -19.36 -4.05 -12.93
CA THR A 203 -20.57 -4.00 -13.75
C THR A 203 -21.68 -3.40 -12.90
N HIS A 204 -21.96 -2.10 -13.10
CA HIS A 204 -23.17 -1.47 -12.63
C HIS A 204 -24.36 -2.33 -13.06
N HIS A 205 -25.06 -2.95 -12.10
CA HIS A 205 -26.32 -3.59 -12.39
C HIS A 205 -27.33 -2.51 -12.83
N PRO A 206 -27.78 -2.45 -14.09
CA PRO A 206 -28.76 -1.44 -14.52
C PRO A 206 -30.18 -1.73 -14.00
N ARG A 207 -30.33 -2.62 -13.00
CA ARG A 207 -31.62 -2.95 -12.39
C ARG A 207 -32.00 -2.02 -11.22
N ALA A 208 -31.05 -1.30 -10.64
CA ALA A 208 -31.33 -0.38 -9.52
C ALA A 208 -31.80 1.02 -9.98
N VAL A 209 -31.38 1.45 -11.18
CA VAL A 209 -31.73 2.79 -11.70
C VAL A 209 -33.22 2.87 -12.10
N LEU A 210 -33.78 1.79 -12.65
CA LEU A 210 -35.18 1.75 -13.08
C LEU A 210 -36.15 1.79 -11.87
N VAL A 211 -35.82 1.11 -10.78
CA VAL A 211 -36.65 1.10 -9.55
C VAL A 211 -36.59 2.46 -8.85
N GLY A 212 -35.40 3.08 -8.80
CA GLY A 212 -35.24 4.42 -8.22
C GLY A 212 -36.08 5.48 -8.94
N LEU A 213 -36.08 5.48 -10.27
CA LEU A 213 -36.87 6.43 -11.07
C LEU A 213 -38.39 6.23 -10.92
N LEU A 214 -38.86 4.98 -10.84
CA LEU A 214 -40.29 4.69 -10.63
C LEU A 214 -40.79 5.18 -9.26
N LEU A 215 -40.00 5.02 -8.20
CA LEU A 215 -40.35 5.49 -6.86
C LEU A 215 -40.42 7.02 -6.80
N ILE A 216 -39.46 7.72 -7.44
CA ILE A 216 -39.47 9.19 -7.51
C ILE A 216 -40.70 9.68 -8.25
N ALA A 217 -41.02 9.10 -9.41
CA ALA A 217 -42.21 9.46 -10.18
C ALA A 217 -43.52 9.25 -9.39
N LEU A 218 -43.62 8.15 -8.62
CA LEU A 218 -44.79 7.86 -7.78
C LEU A 218 -44.96 8.89 -6.66
N ILE A 219 -43.86 9.27 -5.98
CA ILE A 219 -43.89 10.29 -4.92
C ILE A 219 -44.31 11.64 -5.50
N THR A 220 -43.74 12.06 -6.64
CA THR A 220 -44.12 13.30 -7.30
C THR A 220 -45.59 13.28 -7.73
N TYR A 221 -46.09 12.17 -8.27
CA TYR A 221 -47.49 12.02 -8.63
C TYR A 221 -48.43 12.15 -7.42
N ILE A 222 -48.11 11.52 -6.29
CA ILE A 222 -48.91 11.61 -5.07
C ILE A 222 -48.96 13.06 -4.58
N ILE A 223 -47.83 13.76 -4.52
CA ILE A 223 -47.79 15.18 -4.09
C ILE A 223 -48.61 16.07 -5.01
N ILE A 224 -48.52 15.89 -6.33
CA ILE A 224 -49.29 16.68 -7.30
C ILE A 224 -50.78 16.36 -7.20
N LYS A 225 -51.15 15.09 -7.04
CA LYS A 225 -52.55 14.66 -6.89
C LYS A 225 -53.16 15.19 -5.60
N ASP A 226 -52.40 15.21 -4.51
CA ASP A 226 -52.85 15.75 -3.22
C ASP A 226 -53.08 17.26 -3.30
N ARG A 227 -52.24 17.98 -4.06
CA ARG A 227 -52.44 19.42 -4.36
C ARG A 227 -53.57 19.73 -5.34
N ARG A 228 -54.07 18.75 -6.10
CA ARG A 228 -55.19 18.91 -7.05
C ARG A 228 -56.56 18.54 -6.48
N LYS A 229 -56.67 18.27 -5.17
CA LYS A 229 -57.97 18.22 -4.49
C LYS A 229 -58.28 19.60 -3.90
N PRO A 230 -59.13 20.43 -4.54
CA PRO A 230 -59.75 21.54 -3.84
C PRO A 230 -60.99 21.02 -3.11
N SER A 231 -60.93 20.93 -1.78
CA SER A 231 -62.14 21.04 -0.97
C SER A 231 -61.82 21.78 0.32
N MET A 232 -62.32 23.02 0.36
CA MET A 232 -62.25 23.96 1.46
C MET A 232 -63.07 23.55 2.68
N ARG A 233 -62.58 23.91 3.87
CA ARG A 233 -63.28 24.43 5.07
C ARG A 233 -62.19 24.62 6.16
N GLY A 234 -61.92 25.75 6.81
CA GLY A 234 -62.50 27.09 6.94
C GLY A 234 -62.03 27.66 8.31
N CYS A 235 -61.60 28.93 8.34
CA CYS A 235 -61.24 29.87 9.45
C CYS A 235 -60.46 29.36 10.70
N GLU A 236 -59.26 29.86 11.01
CA GLU A 236 -58.82 31.22 11.45
C GLU A 236 -58.96 31.48 12.96
N ARG A 237 -57.82 31.70 13.64
CA ARG A 237 -57.61 32.67 14.72
C ARG A 237 -56.09 32.84 15.03
N ASN A 238 -55.53 33.90 14.43
CA ASN A 238 -54.81 35.03 15.05
C ASN A 238 -53.55 34.85 15.94
N ILE A 239 -52.59 35.77 15.70
CA ILE A 239 -51.63 36.43 16.64
C ILE A 239 -50.33 35.62 16.93
N CYS A 240 -49.09 36.12 16.81
CA CYS A 240 -48.54 37.45 16.52
C CYS A 240 -47.07 37.38 16.04
N GLN A 241 -46.65 38.47 15.39
CA GLN A 241 -45.28 38.96 15.14
C GLN A 241 -44.30 38.77 16.32
N SER A 242 -43.00 38.60 16.03
CA SER A 242 -42.01 39.69 16.01
C SER A 242 -40.55 39.19 16.05
N GLU A 243 -39.69 39.96 15.39
CA GLU A 243 -38.23 39.83 15.30
C GLU A 243 -37.51 40.06 16.65
N THR A 244 -36.25 39.60 16.72
CA THR A 244 -35.01 40.17 17.31
C THR A 244 -34.15 39.04 17.90
N VAL A 245 -32.97 38.69 17.38
CA VAL A 245 -31.66 39.38 17.36
C VAL A 245 -31.04 39.54 18.77
N MET A 246 -30.04 38.67 19.03
CA MET A 246 -28.92 38.75 20.01
C MET A 246 -29.31 38.56 21.50
N ASP A 247 -28.57 37.89 22.37
CA ASP A 247 -27.12 37.68 22.47
C ASP A 247 -26.79 36.50 23.42
N GLN A 248 -25.54 36.03 23.30
CA GLN A 248 -24.73 35.12 24.11
C GLN A 248 -25.19 34.71 25.53
N LYS A 249 -24.81 33.48 25.94
CA LYS A 249 -23.61 33.21 26.78
C LYS A 249 -23.72 31.90 27.57
N LYS A 250 -22.81 30.95 27.25
CA LYS A 250 -22.06 30.05 28.18
C LYS A 250 -22.92 28.90 28.79
N ARG A 251 -22.52 27.63 28.79
CA ARG A 251 -21.18 27.07 29.00
C ARG A 251 -21.16 25.56 28.72
N GLU A 252 -20.04 25.11 28.16
CA GLU A 252 -19.32 23.83 28.36
C GLU A 252 -20.15 22.56 28.69
N ASP A 253 -20.17 21.59 27.78
CA ASP A 253 -19.42 20.34 28.00
C ASP A 253 -19.43 19.41 26.76
N GLY A 254 -18.23 18.91 26.42
CA GLY A 254 -18.12 17.57 25.84
C GLY A 254 -18.06 17.42 24.31
N PHE A 255 -17.35 18.27 23.57
CA PHE A 255 -16.93 17.90 22.21
C PHE A 255 -15.82 16.84 22.28
N ARG A 256 -16.21 15.57 22.46
CA ARG A 256 -15.34 14.44 22.14
C ARG A 256 -15.10 14.48 20.64
N ARG A 257 -13.88 14.85 20.25
CA ARG A 257 -13.31 14.51 18.96
C ARG A 257 -13.30 12.98 18.87
N CYS A 258 -14.31 12.40 18.23
CA CYS A 258 -14.17 11.07 17.66
C CYS A 258 -13.05 11.20 16.63
N GLU A 259 -11.85 10.73 16.96
CA GLU A 259 -10.91 10.39 15.91
C GLU A 259 -11.62 9.38 15.01
N ASP A 260 -11.79 9.75 13.74
CA ASP A 260 -12.24 8.85 12.69
C ASP A 260 -11.21 7.72 12.56
N ARG A 261 -11.32 6.70 13.41
CA ARG A 261 -10.80 5.37 13.10
C ARG A 261 -11.65 4.84 11.97
N GLU A 262 -11.16 5.06 10.75
CA GLU A 262 -11.75 4.45 9.57
C GLU A 262 -11.78 2.93 9.79
N SER A 263 -12.99 2.36 9.83
CA SER A 263 -13.17 0.93 10.05
C SER A 263 -12.41 0.15 8.96
N PRO A 264 -11.71 -0.94 9.30
CA PRO A 264 -10.98 -1.78 8.34
C PRO A 264 -11.80 -2.13 7.08
N ASP A 265 -13.10 -2.33 7.28
CA ASP A 265 -14.07 -2.69 6.22
C ASP A 265 -14.43 -1.51 5.29
N ARG A 266 -14.36 -0.26 5.78
CA ARG A 266 -14.52 0.96 4.94
C ARG A 266 -13.27 1.23 4.10
N GLN A 267 -12.09 1.10 4.69
CA GLN A 267 -10.83 1.28 3.96
C GLN A 267 -10.72 0.25 2.83
N GLN A 268 -11.02 -1.02 3.11
CA GLN A 268 -11.03 -2.05 2.08
C GLN A 268 -12.09 -1.82 0.99
N ARG A 269 -13.26 -1.26 1.33
CA ARG A 269 -14.26 -0.88 0.33
C ARG A 269 -13.74 0.26 -0.57
N ARG A 270 -13.03 1.24 0.01
CA ARG A 270 -12.43 2.38 -0.71
C ARG A 270 -11.28 1.95 -1.63
N ASP A 271 -10.38 1.10 -1.15
CA ASP A 271 -9.28 0.54 -1.94
C ASP A 271 -9.79 -0.39 -3.05
N ARG A 272 -10.90 -1.09 -2.79
CA ARG A 272 -11.61 -1.89 -3.81
C ARG A 272 -12.25 -0.99 -4.88
N LEU A 273 -12.89 0.12 -4.51
CA LEU A 273 -13.42 1.09 -5.47
C LEU A 273 -12.31 1.72 -6.35
N SER A 274 -11.15 2.05 -5.77
CA SER A 274 -10.07 2.71 -6.51
C SER A 274 -9.44 1.84 -7.61
N CYS A 275 -9.36 0.52 -7.40
CA CYS A 275 -8.93 -0.42 -8.43
C CYS A 275 -10.03 -0.73 -9.47
N ASP A 276 -11.30 -0.52 -9.11
CA ASP A 276 -12.45 -0.77 -9.99
C ASP A 276 -12.73 0.43 -10.93
N GLU A 277 -12.37 1.67 -10.56
CA GLU A 277 -12.66 2.90 -11.34
C GLU A 277 -11.62 3.27 -12.43
N ASN A 278 -10.35 2.83 -12.34
CA ASN A 278 -9.31 3.15 -13.33
C ASN A 278 -8.63 1.90 -13.97
N GLY A 279 -9.34 0.78 -14.00
CA GLY A 279 -8.88 -0.51 -14.56
C GLY A 279 -9.12 -0.68 -16.05
#